data_AF-A0A966MCE0-F1
#
_entry.id   AF-A0A966MCE0-F1
#
_cell.length_a   1.000
_cell.length_b   1.000
_cell.length_c   1.000
_cell.angle_alpha   90.00
_cell.angle_beta   90.00
_cell.angle_gamma   90.00
#
_symmetry.space_group_name_H-M   'P 1'
#
loop_
_entity.id
_entity.type
_entity.pdbx_description
1 polymer ?
#
loop_
_entity_poly.entity_id
_entity_poly.type
_entity_poly.pdbx_seq_one_letter_code
_entity_poly.pdbx_strand_id
1 'polypeptide(L)'
;MYRVWNFLTNYSLLLIFGALIALIWANTNPHSYHHLVEYPLWFNDWLGPSYKYWAKAYGEGYDAFSSGGATNVLSFHYLVNDIGMAFFFAIAAKEVWEAIILKDGSLRGKKAATPLVATAGGMFGPIAVYLGLAAFLGSDTYNAVQNGWAIPTATDIAFSYLVGRIVFGAGHPAVRFLLLLAIADDAAGLIILAIFYPSGELAPAWLLVSFAAAFLVYFVFNWLPHRMDEGKDDRPYTTLVRKYLTFWPYLLGGCISWYGFMKAGLHPALGLLPIVPAIP
;
A
#
# COMPACT_ATOMS: atom_id res chain seq x y z
N MET A 1 -7.73 -15.67 14.55
CA MET A 1 -6.82 -14.81 15.34
C MET A 1 -5.48 -15.46 15.73
N TYR A 2 -5.37 -16.80 15.89
CA TYR A 2 -4.07 -17.48 16.15
C TYR A 2 -3.04 -17.36 15.01
N ARG A 3 -3.49 -17.27 13.74
CA ARG A 3 -2.58 -17.15 12.58
C ARG A 3 -1.81 -15.82 12.48
N VAL A 4 -2.42 -14.72 12.92
CA VAL A 4 -1.79 -13.39 12.92
C VAL A 4 -0.65 -13.31 13.97
N TRP A 5 -0.74 -14.12 15.02
CA TRP A 5 0.21 -14.14 16.14
C TRP A 5 1.58 -14.71 15.75
N ASN A 6 1.63 -15.82 15.00
CA ASN A 6 2.91 -16.32 14.46
C ASN A 6 3.44 -15.44 13.33
N PHE A 7 2.55 -14.81 12.56
CA PHE A 7 2.93 -13.92 11.47
C PHE A 7 3.71 -12.72 12.04
N LEU A 8 3.08 -11.85 12.84
CA LEU A 8 3.73 -10.61 13.29
C LEU A 8 4.97 -10.85 14.15
N THR A 9 4.99 -11.86 15.02
CA THR A 9 6.16 -12.10 15.88
C THR A 9 7.37 -12.65 15.13
N ASN A 10 7.15 -13.47 14.09
CA ASN A 10 8.24 -13.99 13.25
C ASN A 10 8.67 -12.99 12.16
N TYR A 11 7.75 -12.18 11.62
CA TYR A 11 8.05 -11.23 10.54
C TYR A 11 8.54 -9.86 11.05
N SER A 12 8.16 -9.38 12.24
CA SER A 12 8.66 -8.08 12.74
C SER A 12 10.15 -8.11 13.10
N LEU A 13 10.72 -9.25 13.47
CA LEU A 13 12.17 -9.38 13.66
C LEU A 13 12.91 -9.23 12.32
N LEU A 14 12.39 -9.84 11.25
CA LEU A 14 12.96 -9.70 9.92
C LEU A 14 12.94 -8.24 9.44
N LEU A 15 11.90 -7.47 9.79
CA LEU A 15 11.84 -6.03 9.52
C LEU A 15 12.98 -5.26 10.21
N ILE A 16 13.19 -5.51 11.51
CA ILE A 16 14.28 -4.87 12.27
C ILE A 16 15.65 -5.28 11.71
N PHE A 17 15.88 -6.57 11.48
CA PHE A 17 17.14 -7.05 10.91
C PHE A 17 17.38 -6.49 9.50
N GLY A 18 16.34 -6.44 8.66
CA GLY A 18 16.41 -5.84 7.33
C GLY A 18 16.81 -4.37 7.38
N ALA A 19 16.18 -3.59 8.25
CA ALA A 19 16.52 -2.18 8.45
C ALA A 19 17.97 -2.00 8.96
N LEU A 20 18.41 -2.84 9.90
CA LEU A 20 19.79 -2.80 10.41
C LEU A 20 20.81 -3.19 9.33
N ILE A 21 20.54 -4.22 8.55
CA ILE A 21 21.40 -4.63 7.42
C ILE A 21 21.48 -3.51 6.40
N ALA A 22 20.34 -2.92 6.01
CA ALA A 22 20.29 -1.81 5.07
C ALA A 22 21.07 -0.60 5.61
N LEU A 23 20.90 -0.25 6.89
CA LEU A 23 21.65 0.83 7.53
C LEU A 23 23.16 0.58 7.52
N ILE A 24 23.60 -0.62 7.92
CA ILE A 24 25.03 -0.98 7.93
C ILE A 24 25.59 -0.97 6.50
N TRP A 25 24.88 -1.55 5.54
CA TRP A 25 25.34 -1.62 4.15
C TRP A 25 25.42 -0.23 3.52
N ALA A 26 24.36 0.58 3.63
CA ALA A 26 24.33 1.92 3.06
C ALA A 26 25.43 2.84 3.62
N ASN A 27 25.89 2.61 4.86
CA ASN A 27 26.99 3.38 5.47
C ASN A 27 28.38 2.80 5.18
N THR A 28 28.51 1.48 5.00
CA THR A 28 29.82 0.83 4.76
C THR A 28 30.22 0.84 3.29
N ASN A 29 29.26 0.65 2.38
CA ASN A 29 29.47 0.74 0.94
C ASN A 29 28.23 1.33 0.24
N PRO A 30 28.10 2.67 0.21
CA PRO A 30 26.97 3.35 -0.39
C PRO A 30 26.79 3.01 -1.87
N HIS A 31 27.88 2.97 -2.64
CA HIS A 31 27.82 2.69 -4.08
C HIS A 31 27.25 1.31 -4.38
N SER A 32 27.70 0.27 -3.66
CA SER A 32 27.17 -1.08 -3.83
C SER A 32 25.70 -1.19 -3.45
N TYR A 33 25.29 -0.50 -2.38
CA TYR A 33 23.89 -0.48 -1.94
C TYR A 33 23.00 0.19 -2.99
N HIS A 34 23.35 1.40 -3.44
CA HIS A 34 22.59 2.14 -4.45
C HIS A 34 22.58 1.43 -5.81
N HIS A 35 23.69 0.79 -6.20
CA HIS A 35 23.74 -0.03 -7.40
C HIS A 35 22.74 -1.20 -7.35
N LEU A 36 22.61 -1.88 -6.20
CA LEU A 36 21.64 -2.97 -6.05
C LEU A 36 20.21 -2.44 -6.05
N VAL A 37 19.94 -1.38 -5.28
CA VAL A 37 18.59 -0.81 -5.16
C VAL A 37 18.10 -0.29 -6.50
N GLU A 38 18.92 0.44 -7.24
CA GLU A 38 18.53 1.03 -8.52
C GLU A 38 18.84 0.14 -9.72
N TYR A 39 19.26 -1.11 -9.50
CA TYR A 39 19.65 -2.00 -10.58
C TYR A 39 18.54 -2.14 -11.64
N PRO A 40 18.82 -1.88 -12.93
CA PRO A 40 17.82 -1.98 -13.98
C PRO A 40 17.61 -3.45 -14.32
N LEU A 41 16.42 -3.97 -14.02
CA LEU A 41 16.04 -5.33 -14.36
C LEU A 41 15.59 -5.42 -15.83
N TRP A 42 14.84 -4.42 -16.30
CA TRP A 42 14.29 -4.44 -17.64
C TRP A 42 13.97 -3.04 -18.20
N PHE A 43 14.60 -2.68 -19.31
CA PHE A 43 14.26 -1.50 -20.11
C PHE A 43 13.06 -1.79 -21.01
N ASN A 44 12.02 -0.96 -20.92
CA ASN A 44 10.75 -1.19 -21.61
C ASN A 44 9.99 0.15 -21.79
N ASP A 45 8.83 0.14 -22.46
CA ASP A 45 8.08 1.38 -22.72
C ASP A 45 6.83 1.56 -21.84
N TRP A 46 6.53 0.59 -20.96
CA TRP A 46 5.19 0.46 -20.38
C TRP A 46 5.17 0.43 -18.85
N LEU A 47 6.24 -0.03 -18.20
CA LEU A 47 6.35 -0.39 -16.78
C LEU A 47 7.55 0.28 -16.11
N GLY A 48 7.33 0.74 -14.89
CA GLY A 48 8.33 1.40 -14.08
C GLY A 48 8.43 2.91 -14.32
N PRO A 49 9.26 3.62 -13.56
CA PRO A 49 9.50 5.05 -13.74
C PRO A 49 10.07 5.36 -15.13
N SER A 50 9.94 6.63 -15.53
CA SER A 50 10.59 7.10 -16.75
C SER A 50 12.11 6.91 -16.66
N TYR A 51 12.75 6.62 -17.79
CA TYR A 51 14.21 6.47 -17.88
C TYR A 51 14.94 7.69 -17.30
N LYS A 52 14.44 8.90 -17.57
CA LYS A 52 15.04 10.15 -17.05
C LYS A 52 14.97 10.22 -15.52
N TYR A 53 13.85 9.83 -14.94
CA TYR A 53 13.68 9.80 -13.49
C TYR A 53 14.61 8.75 -12.87
N TRP A 54 14.63 7.54 -13.43
CA TRP A 54 15.50 6.46 -12.97
C TRP A 54 16.99 6.81 -13.10
N ALA A 55 17.44 7.37 -14.24
CA ALA A 55 18.83 7.78 -14.44
C ALA A 55 19.28 8.81 -13.39
N LYS A 56 18.40 9.76 -13.04
CA LYS A 56 18.67 10.73 -11.97
C LYS A 56 18.77 10.06 -10.59
N ALA A 57 17.96 9.03 -10.32
CA ALA A 57 17.97 8.29 -9.07
C ALA A 57 19.19 7.35 -8.95
N TYR A 58 19.57 6.69 -10.05
CA TYR A 58 20.75 5.81 -10.13
C TYR A 58 22.04 6.59 -9.92
N GLY A 59 22.11 7.83 -10.45
CA GLY A 59 23.27 8.70 -10.32
C GLY A 59 24.39 8.32 -11.31
N GLU A 60 25.64 8.43 -10.86
CA GLU A 60 26.80 8.15 -11.71
C GLU A 60 26.85 6.67 -12.13
N GLY A 61 27.17 6.41 -13.40
CA GLY A 61 27.26 5.04 -13.94
C GLY A 61 25.99 4.55 -14.65
N TYR A 62 24.91 5.34 -14.69
CA TYR A 62 23.74 5.00 -15.51
C TYR A 62 24.09 4.90 -17.01
N ASP A 63 25.08 5.67 -17.47
CA ASP A 63 25.58 5.68 -18.85
C ASP A 63 26.12 4.31 -19.30
N ALA A 64 26.49 3.43 -18.36
CA ALA A 64 26.90 2.06 -18.66
C ALA A 64 25.73 1.21 -19.21
N PHE A 65 24.49 1.64 -18.96
CA PHE A 65 23.29 0.98 -19.46
C PHE A 65 22.74 1.72 -20.68
N SER A 66 22.74 1.05 -21.83
CA SER A 66 22.03 1.56 -23.00
C SER A 66 20.53 1.31 -22.84
N SER A 67 19.73 2.38 -22.84
CA SER A 67 18.27 2.26 -22.83
C SER A 67 17.70 1.65 -24.11
N GLY A 68 18.47 1.62 -25.21
CA GLY A 68 17.99 1.15 -26.51
C GLY A 68 16.79 1.94 -27.06
N GLY A 69 16.56 3.16 -26.55
CA GLY A 69 15.38 3.98 -26.89
C GLY A 69 14.17 3.76 -25.96
N ALA A 70 14.28 2.88 -24.96
CA ALA A 70 13.19 2.62 -24.01
C ALA A 70 12.82 3.87 -23.20
N THR A 71 11.51 4.07 -23.00
CA THR A 71 11.02 5.23 -22.23
C THR A 71 10.99 5.00 -20.72
N ASN A 72 10.95 3.74 -20.27
CA ASN A 72 10.78 3.35 -18.88
C ASN A 72 11.78 2.26 -18.46
N VAL A 73 11.99 2.16 -17.15
CA VAL A 73 12.92 1.18 -16.55
C VAL A 73 12.23 0.51 -15.39
N LEU A 74 12.18 -0.82 -15.41
CA LEU A 74 11.86 -1.61 -14.24
C LEU A 74 13.12 -1.78 -13.40
N SER A 75 13.24 -1.02 -12.30
CA SER A 75 14.33 -1.18 -11.33
C SER A 75 13.97 -2.13 -10.20
N PHE A 76 14.98 -2.64 -9.49
CA PHE A 76 14.76 -3.42 -8.27
C PHE A 76 14.01 -2.60 -7.20
N HIS A 77 14.32 -1.31 -7.07
CA HIS A 77 13.60 -0.38 -6.20
C HIS A 77 12.11 -0.36 -6.52
N TYR A 78 11.74 -0.22 -7.79
CA TYR A 78 10.32 -0.19 -8.20
C TYR A 78 9.60 -1.51 -7.89
N LEU A 79 10.27 -2.64 -8.06
CA LEU A 79 9.70 -3.95 -7.72
C LEU A 79 9.40 -4.05 -6.21
N VAL A 80 10.32 -3.62 -5.37
CA VAL A 80 10.17 -3.75 -3.92
C VAL A 80 9.24 -2.67 -3.36
N ASN A 81 9.42 -1.41 -3.78
CA ASN A 81 8.67 -0.27 -3.27
C ASN A 81 7.28 -0.23 -3.89
N ASP A 82 7.14 0.00 -5.20
CA ASP A 82 5.82 0.20 -5.80
C ASP A 82 4.97 -1.08 -5.84
N ILE A 83 5.54 -2.20 -6.28
CA ILE A 83 4.79 -3.47 -6.37
C ILE A 83 4.62 -4.10 -4.98
N GLY A 84 5.65 -4.11 -4.14
CA GLY A 84 5.55 -4.59 -2.76
C GLY A 84 4.55 -3.78 -1.93
N MET A 85 4.59 -2.44 -2.02
CA MET A 85 3.62 -1.57 -1.36
C MET A 85 2.21 -1.75 -1.93
N ALA A 86 2.06 -2.07 -3.23
CA ALA A 86 0.74 -2.40 -3.78
C ALA A 86 0.11 -3.59 -3.06
N PHE A 87 0.88 -4.65 -2.80
CA PHE A 87 0.39 -5.79 -2.02
C PHE A 87 0.12 -5.42 -0.56
N PHE A 88 1.01 -4.64 0.06
CA PHE A 88 0.82 -4.18 1.45
C PHE A 88 -0.48 -3.37 1.58
N PHE A 89 -0.68 -2.37 0.74
CA PHE A 89 -1.90 -1.54 0.76
C PHE A 89 -3.15 -2.30 0.33
N ALA A 90 -3.04 -3.32 -0.54
CA ALA A 90 -4.17 -4.20 -0.83
C ALA A 90 -4.64 -4.96 0.43
N ILE A 91 -3.68 -5.45 1.23
CA ILE A 91 -3.98 -6.12 2.51
C ILE A 91 -4.57 -5.12 3.50
N ALA A 92 -3.93 -3.96 3.70
CA ALA A 92 -4.44 -2.92 4.59
C ALA A 92 -5.85 -2.46 4.19
N ALA A 93 -6.09 -2.22 2.89
CA ALA A 93 -7.39 -1.87 2.36
C ALA A 93 -8.43 -2.97 2.57
N LYS A 94 -8.05 -4.26 2.49
CA LYS A 94 -8.95 -5.38 2.80
C LYS A 94 -9.31 -5.40 4.29
N GLU A 95 -8.37 -5.14 5.19
CA GLU A 95 -8.65 -5.03 6.63
C GLU A 95 -9.59 -3.86 6.93
N VAL A 96 -9.36 -2.69 6.31
CA VAL A 96 -10.26 -1.53 6.40
C VAL A 96 -11.64 -1.86 5.85
N TRP A 97 -11.71 -2.51 4.68
CA TRP A 97 -12.96 -2.91 4.05
C TRP A 97 -13.77 -3.86 4.96
N GLU A 98 -13.12 -4.88 5.52
CA GLU A 98 -13.74 -5.82 6.46
C GLU A 98 -14.21 -5.12 7.74
N ALA A 99 -13.40 -4.21 8.28
CA ALA A 99 -13.73 -3.42 9.46
C ALA A 99 -14.97 -2.53 9.26
N ILE A 100 -15.27 -2.12 8.02
CA ILE A 100 -16.45 -1.31 7.68
C ILE A 100 -17.66 -2.18 7.32
N ILE A 101 -17.47 -3.22 6.49
CA ILE A 101 -18.58 -3.98 5.88
C ILE A 101 -19.18 -5.04 6.81
N LEU A 102 -18.37 -5.65 7.70
CA LEU A 102 -18.83 -6.72 8.60
C LEU A 102 -19.80 -6.17 9.65
N LYS A 103 -20.77 -6.97 10.08
CA LYS A 103 -21.79 -6.53 11.07
C LYS A 103 -21.17 -6.11 12.39
N ASP A 104 -20.14 -6.84 12.82
CA ASP A 104 -19.35 -6.55 14.03
C ASP A 104 -18.01 -5.87 13.74
N GLY A 105 -17.88 -5.25 12.56
CA GLY A 105 -16.68 -4.52 12.16
C GLY A 105 -16.32 -3.40 13.15
N SER A 106 -15.03 -3.22 13.40
CA SER A 106 -14.49 -2.20 14.32
C SER A 106 -14.75 -0.78 13.87
N LEU A 107 -14.91 -0.55 12.56
CA LEU A 107 -15.17 0.74 11.94
C LEU A 107 -16.63 0.90 11.49
N ARG A 108 -17.55 0.10 12.02
CA ARG A 108 -18.98 0.18 11.68
C ARG A 108 -19.81 0.90 12.74
N GLY A 109 -20.60 1.87 12.29
CA GLY A 109 -21.59 2.57 13.12
C GLY A 109 -20.94 3.38 14.26
N LYS A 110 -21.58 3.38 15.44
CA LYS A 110 -21.10 4.16 16.61
C LYS A 110 -19.73 3.72 17.14
N LYS A 111 -19.33 2.46 16.90
CA LYS A 111 -18.02 1.92 17.31
C LYS A 111 -16.86 2.61 16.58
N ALA A 112 -17.11 3.17 15.39
CA ALA A 112 -16.10 3.86 14.59
C ALA A 112 -15.69 5.21 15.16
N ALA A 113 -16.53 5.85 15.99
CA ALA A 113 -16.30 7.23 16.43
C ALA A 113 -15.00 7.37 17.24
N THR A 114 -14.78 6.47 18.20
CA THR A 114 -13.57 6.49 19.04
C THR A 114 -12.27 6.32 18.24
N PRO A 115 -12.10 5.28 17.39
CA PRO A 115 -10.93 5.16 16.52
C PRO A 115 -10.73 6.39 15.64
N LEU A 116 -11.77 6.85 14.96
CA LEU A 116 -11.65 7.92 13.98
C LEU A 116 -11.25 9.25 14.62
N VAL A 117 -11.78 9.57 15.80
CA VAL A 117 -11.37 10.77 16.54
C VAL A 117 -9.93 10.65 17.03
N ALA A 118 -9.53 9.47 17.51
CA ALA A 118 -8.16 9.21 17.93
C ALA A 118 -7.17 9.34 16.75
N THR A 119 -7.49 8.75 15.59
CA THR A 119 -6.73 8.88 14.34
C THR A 119 -6.66 10.34 13.89
N ALA A 120 -7.77 11.08 13.90
CA ALA A 120 -7.76 12.50 13.55
C ALA A 120 -6.79 13.30 14.44
N GLY A 121 -6.81 13.09 15.76
CA GLY A 121 -5.84 13.68 16.67
C GLY A 121 -4.40 13.22 16.40
N GLY A 122 -4.22 11.92 16.14
CA GLY A 122 -2.96 11.29 15.77
C GLY A 122 -2.37 11.77 14.44
N MET A 123 -3.17 12.39 13.58
CA MET A 123 -2.71 12.98 12.32
C MET A 123 -2.51 14.49 12.44
N PHE A 124 -3.51 15.22 12.95
CA PHE A 124 -3.42 16.68 13.05
C PHE A 124 -2.31 17.14 13.98
N GLY A 125 -2.06 16.42 15.08
CA GLY A 125 -0.99 16.70 16.02
C GLY A 125 0.39 16.70 15.36
N PRO A 126 0.85 15.56 14.79
CA PRO A 126 2.13 15.48 14.11
C PRO A 126 2.28 16.43 12.93
N ILE A 127 1.22 16.66 12.14
CA ILE A 127 1.22 17.65 11.04
C ILE A 127 1.51 19.05 11.59
N ALA A 128 0.78 19.46 12.63
CA ALA A 128 0.93 20.79 13.21
C ALA A 128 2.33 21.00 13.79
N VAL A 129 2.87 19.99 14.47
CA VAL A 129 4.24 20.04 15.02
C VAL A 129 5.26 20.11 13.88
N TYR A 130 5.13 19.28 12.85
CA TYR A 130 6.05 19.25 11.71
C TYR A 130 6.11 20.58 10.97
N LEU A 131 4.94 21.10 10.55
CA LEU A 131 4.86 22.36 9.82
C LEU A 131 5.19 23.56 10.72
N GLY A 132 4.82 23.52 11.99
CA GLY A 132 5.15 24.56 12.96
C GLY A 132 6.66 24.67 13.22
N LEU A 133 7.34 23.53 13.37
CA LEU A 133 8.80 23.49 13.49
C LEU A 133 9.49 23.96 12.20
N ALA A 134 9.01 23.51 11.03
CA ALA A 134 9.54 23.95 9.75
C ALA A 134 9.41 25.48 9.57
N ALA A 135 8.27 26.05 9.97
CA ALA A 135 8.04 27.49 9.94
C ALA A 135 8.94 28.25 10.93
N PHE A 136 9.15 27.69 12.13
CA PHE A 136 10.03 28.27 13.14
C PHE A 136 11.50 28.31 12.71
N LEU A 137 11.95 27.32 11.94
CA LEU A 137 13.30 27.23 11.38
C LEU A 137 13.54 28.16 10.17
N GLY A 138 12.54 28.93 9.75
CA GLY A 138 12.64 29.94 8.69
C GLY A 138 11.98 29.55 7.36
N SER A 139 11.81 30.55 6.49
CA SER A 139 11.10 30.42 5.22
C SER A 139 11.74 29.44 4.25
N ASP A 140 13.08 29.39 4.23
CA ASP A 140 13.81 28.51 3.30
C ASP A 140 13.61 27.04 3.66
N THR A 141 13.70 26.73 4.95
CA THR A 141 13.41 25.39 5.49
C THR A 141 11.96 25.01 5.23
N TYR A 142 11.01 25.89 5.52
CA TYR A 142 9.59 25.65 5.29
C TYR A 142 9.30 25.33 3.82
N ASN A 143 9.82 26.14 2.90
CA ASN A 143 9.61 25.93 1.47
C ASN A 143 10.18 24.60 0.97
N ALA A 144 11.29 24.15 1.55
CA ALA A 144 11.92 22.88 1.18
C ALA A 144 11.13 21.65 1.67
N VAL A 145 10.45 21.74 2.83
CA VAL A 145 9.89 20.54 3.50
C VAL A 145 8.36 20.52 3.63
N GLN A 146 7.66 21.63 3.36
CA GLN A 146 6.19 21.71 3.53
C GLN A 146 5.41 20.62 2.78
N ASN A 147 5.93 20.15 1.65
CA ASN A 147 5.32 19.07 0.86
C ASN A 147 5.37 17.70 1.55
N GLY A 148 6.17 17.55 2.61
CA GLY A 148 6.31 16.32 3.39
C GLY A 148 5.36 16.23 4.59
N TRP A 149 4.31 17.05 4.65
CA TRP A 149 3.42 17.13 5.81
C TRP A 149 2.73 15.81 6.19
N ALA A 150 2.57 14.88 5.24
CA ALA A 150 1.95 13.57 5.49
C ALA A 150 2.94 12.50 5.98
N ILE A 151 4.25 12.76 5.88
CA ILE A 151 5.28 11.83 6.37
C ILE A 151 5.11 11.52 7.86
N PRO A 152 4.91 12.49 8.77
CA PRO A 152 4.78 12.23 10.20
C PRO A 152 3.45 11.58 10.61
N THR A 153 2.50 11.40 9.69
CA THR A 153 1.20 10.74 10.00
C THR A 153 1.21 9.24 9.73
N ALA A 154 2.26 8.71 9.08
CA ALA A 154 2.33 7.29 8.78
C ALA A 154 2.69 6.48 10.03
N THR A 155 1.93 5.42 10.29
CA THR A 155 2.12 4.51 11.43
C THR A 155 2.50 3.12 10.93
N ASP A 156 3.68 2.61 11.30
CA ASP A 156 4.04 1.21 11.02
C ASP A 156 3.31 0.28 12.02
N ILE A 157 2.28 -0.41 11.52
CA ILE A 157 1.45 -1.34 12.30
C ILE A 157 2.27 -2.51 12.87
N ALA A 158 3.22 -3.05 12.11
CA ALA A 158 3.97 -4.24 12.49
C ALA A 158 4.98 -3.92 13.60
N PHE A 159 5.64 -2.77 13.51
CA PHE A 159 6.55 -2.29 14.54
C PHE A 159 5.80 -1.82 15.79
N SER A 160 4.75 -1.01 15.64
CA SER A 160 3.94 -0.50 16.76
C SER A 160 3.32 -1.63 17.58
N TYR A 161 2.81 -2.67 16.90
CA TYR A 161 2.27 -3.85 17.57
C TYR A 161 3.34 -4.67 18.31
N LEU A 162 4.53 -4.83 17.73
CA LEU A 162 5.65 -5.53 18.38
C LEU A 162 6.04 -4.81 19.68
N VAL A 163 6.33 -3.50 19.60
CA VAL A 163 6.73 -2.71 20.77
C VAL A 163 5.60 -2.68 21.80
N GLY A 164 4.35 -2.46 21.37
CA GLY A 164 3.20 -2.47 22.26
C GLY A 164 3.06 -3.79 23.03
N ARG A 165 3.30 -4.94 22.38
CA ARG A 165 3.29 -6.24 23.07
C ARG A 165 4.45 -6.42 24.05
N ILE A 166 5.64 -5.93 23.72
CA ILE A 166 6.81 -6.01 24.61
C ILE A 166 6.57 -5.17 25.88
N VAL A 167 6.00 -3.97 25.73
CA VAL A 167 5.79 -3.03 26.83
C VAL A 167 4.59 -3.41 27.69
N PHE A 168 3.43 -3.68 27.08
CA PHE A 168 2.17 -3.88 27.82
C PHE A 168 1.84 -5.35 28.06
N GLY A 169 2.49 -6.28 27.36
CA GLY A 169 2.14 -7.70 27.34
C GLY A 169 1.04 -8.02 26.32
N ALA A 170 1.05 -9.25 25.82
CA ALA A 170 0.19 -9.68 24.71
C ALA A 170 -1.32 -9.64 24.99
N GLY A 171 -1.72 -9.70 26.26
CA GLY A 171 -3.13 -9.70 26.68
C GLY A 171 -3.71 -8.31 26.92
N HIS A 172 -2.89 -7.25 26.89
CA HIS A 172 -3.32 -5.94 27.36
C HIS A 172 -4.28 -5.25 26.36
N PRO A 173 -5.38 -4.62 26.83
CA PRO A 173 -6.34 -3.94 25.96
C PRO A 173 -5.73 -2.87 25.04
N ALA A 174 -4.66 -2.20 25.50
CA ALA A 174 -3.96 -1.19 24.70
C ALA A 174 -3.43 -1.73 23.37
N VAL A 175 -2.95 -2.98 23.33
CA VAL A 175 -2.43 -3.60 22.10
C VAL A 175 -3.55 -3.79 21.07
N ARG A 176 -4.75 -4.16 21.52
CA ARG A 176 -5.92 -4.30 20.64
C ARG A 176 -6.40 -2.93 20.14
N PHE A 177 -6.33 -1.92 21.00
CA PHE A 177 -6.64 -0.55 20.61
C PHE A 177 -5.63 0.01 19.60
N LEU A 178 -4.33 -0.27 19.78
CA LEU A 178 -3.28 0.13 18.82
C LEU A 178 -3.51 -0.45 17.43
N LEU A 179 -3.90 -1.73 17.32
CA LEU A 179 -4.25 -2.33 16.02
C LEU A 179 -5.45 -1.64 15.37
N LEU A 180 -6.46 -1.30 16.16
CA LEU A 180 -7.66 -0.63 15.66
C LEU A 180 -7.37 0.82 15.23
N LEU A 181 -6.46 1.51 15.93
CA LEU A 181 -5.96 2.82 15.52
C LEU A 181 -5.16 2.72 14.22
N ALA A 182 -4.26 1.74 14.12
CA ALA A 182 -3.44 1.53 12.92
C ALA A 182 -4.28 1.27 11.65
N ILE A 183 -5.35 0.47 11.76
CA ILE A 183 -6.28 0.26 10.63
C ILE A 183 -6.96 1.57 10.21
N ALA A 184 -7.35 2.42 11.17
CA ALA A 184 -7.98 3.70 10.88
C ALA A 184 -6.97 4.70 10.27
N ASP A 185 -5.74 4.73 10.76
CA ASP A 185 -4.63 5.52 10.23
C ASP A 185 -4.28 5.09 8.80
N ASP A 186 -4.21 3.79 8.51
CA ASP A 186 -3.95 3.24 7.17
C ASP A 186 -5.06 3.67 6.19
N ALA A 187 -6.33 3.61 6.60
CA ALA A 187 -7.44 4.10 5.78
C ALA A 187 -7.29 5.59 5.43
N ALA A 188 -6.89 6.41 6.40
CA ALA A 188 -6.67 7.84 6.19
C ALA A 188 -5.42 8.10 5.31
N GLY A 189 -4.34 7.33 5.52
CA GLY A 189 -3.11 7.38 4.74
C GLY A 189 -3.34 7.04 3.27
N LEU A 190 -4.15 6.01 2.98
CA LEU A 190 -4.57 5.65 1.62
C LEU A 190 -5.26 6.82 0.91
N ILE A 191 -6.16 7.53 1.62
CA ILE A 191 -6.86 8.70 1.08
C ILE A 191 -5.87 9.85 0.82
N ILE A 192 -4.97 10.11 1.76
CA ILE A 192 -3.97 11.17 1.62
C ILE A 192 -3.07 10.92 0.40
N LEU A 193 -2.52 9.70 0.28
CA LEU A 193 -1.66 9.34 -0.86
C LEU A 193 -2.41 9.46 -2.19
N ALA A 194 -3.68 9.04 -2.23
CA ALA A 194 -4.49 9.09 -3.46
C ALA A 194 -4.74 10.53 -3.95
N ILE A 195 -4.95 11.47 -3.04
CA ILE A 195 -5.39 12.84 -3.38
C ILE A 195 -4.21 13.82 -3.46
N PHE A 196 -3.26 13.73 -2.54
CA PHE A 196 -2.23 14.76 -2.36
C PHE A 196 -0.87 14.38 -2.94
N TYR A 197 -0.63 13.11 -3.30
CA TYR A 197 0.67 12.62 -3.78
C TYR A 197 0.57 11.83 -5.10
N PRO A 198 0.09 12.44 -6.20
CA PRO A 198 0.13 11.80 -7.51
C PRO A 198 1.59 11.57 -7.96
N SER A 199 1.84 10.43 -8.62
CA SER A 199 3.17 10.04 -9.07
C SER A 199 3.52 10.56 -10.47
N GLY A 200 2.55 11.08 -11.23
CA GLY A 200 2.77 11.57 -12.58
C GLY A 200 1.66 12.49 -13.09
N GLU A 201 1.66 12.75 -14.40
CA GLU A 201 0.61 13.52 -15.05
C GLU A 201 -0.74 12.81 -14.91
N LEU A 202 -1.74 13.55 -14.42
CA LEU A 202 -3.06 13.01 -14.14
C LEU A 202 -3.81 12.70 -15.43
N ALA A 203 -4.11 11.42 -15.64
CA ALA A 203 -4.92 10.92 -16.74
C ALA A 203 -6.09 10.09 -16.18
N PRO A 204 -7.07 10.73 -15.51
CA PRO A 204 -8.11 10.04 -14.74
C PRO A 204 -9.00 9.11 -15.57
N ALA A 205 -9.02 9.25 -16.90
CA ALA A 205 -9.70 8.33 -17.81
C ALA A 205 -9.23 6.87 -17.62
N TRP A 206 -7.96 6.64 -17.28
CA TRP A 206 -7.43 5.29 -17.03
C TRP A 206 -8.01 4.63 -15.78
N LEU A 207 -8.57 5.41 -14.84
CA LEU A 207 -9.29 4.85 -13.68
C LEU A 207 -10.53 4.06 -14.11
N LEU A 208 -11.14 4.40 -15.25
CA LEU A 208 -12.25 3.63 -15.80
C LEU A 208 -11.83 2.20 -16.11
N VAL A 209 -10.59 1.97 -16.56
CA VAL A 209 -10.07 0.62 -16.81
C VAL A 209 -9.99 -0.15 -15.49
N SER A 210 -9.49 0.49 -14.43
CA SER A 210 -9.38 -0.14 -13.11
C SER A 210 -10.72 -0.46 -12.48
N PHE A 211 -11.66 0.49 -12.51
CA PHE A 211 -13.02 0.26 -12.02
C PHE A 211 -13.80 -0.75 -12.87
N ALA A 212 -13.61 -0.73 -14.19
CA ALA A 212 -14.22 -1.72 -15.08
C ALA A 212 -13.69 -3.13 -14.79
N ALA A 213 -12.37 -3.29 -14.58
CA ALA A 213 -11.78 -4.57 -14.21
C ALA A 213 -12.35 -5.08 -12.87
N ALA A 214 -12.41 -4.21 -11.86
CA ALA A 214 -13.00 -4.55 -10.57
C ALA A 214 -14.49 -4.94 -10.67
N PHE A 215 -15.27 -4.15 -11.42
CA PHE A 215 -16.68 -4.41 -11.65
C PHE A 215 -16.90 -5.72 -12.40
N LEU A 216 -16.14 -5.98 -13.47
CA LEU A 216 -16.24 -7.22 -14.24
C LEU A 216 -15.89 -8.43 -13.39
N VAL A 217 -14.82 -8.37 -12.60
CA VAL A 217 -14.45 -9.48 -11.71
C VAL A 217 -15.54 -9.73 -10.67
N TYR A 218 -16.05 -8.68 -10.03
CA TYR A 218 -17.16 -8.80 -9.08
C TYR A 218 -18.42 -9.38 -9.74
N PHE A 219 -18.80 -8.85 -10.90
CA PHE A 219 -20.02 -9.24 -11.60
C PHE A 219 -19.97 -10.70 -12.05
N VAL A 220 -18.87 -11.11 -12.70
CA VAL A 220 -18.73 -12.44 -13.32
C VAL A 220 -18.43 -13.52 -12.28
N PHE A 221 -17.60 -13.24 -11.28
CA PHE A 221 -17.10 -14.28 -10.36
C PHE A 221 -17.75 -14.26 -8.97
N ASN A 222 -18.47 -13.20 -8.59
CA ASN A 222 -19.20 -13.16 -7.32
C ASN A 222 -20.71 -13.09 -7.51
N TRP A 223 -21.18 -12.09 -8.26
CA TRP A 223 -22.61 -11.81 -8.35
C TRP A 223 -23.37 -12.82 -9.25
N LEU A 224 -22.86 -13.08 -10.45
CA LEU A 224 -23.49 -13.99 -11.40
C LEU A 224 -23.61 -15.43 -10.86
N PRO A 225 -22.57 -16.03 -10.26
CA PRO A 225 -22.69 -17.37 -9.67
C PRO A 225 -23.68 -17.40 -8.51
N HIS A 226 -23.71 -16.35 -7.68
CA HIS A 226 -24.65 -16.25 -6.57
C HIS A 226 -26.10 -16.20 -7.05
N ARG A 227 -26.39 -15.40 -8.09
CA ARG A 227 -27.69 -15.32 -8.76
C ARG A 227 -28.10 -16.65 -9.41
N MET A 228 -27.17 -17.36 -10.03
CA MET A 228 -27.45 -18.66 -10.69
C MET A 228 -27.66 -19.82 -9.69
N ASP A 229 -27.19 -19.63 -8.46
CA ASP A 229 -27.37 -20.53 -7.33
C ASP A 229 -28.62 -20.19 -6.48
N GLU A 230 -29.33 -19.09 -6.77
CA GLU A 230 -30.60 -18.76 -6.08
C GLU A 230 -31.62 -19.90 -6.31
N GLY A 231 -32.10 -20.49 -5.23
CA GLY A 231 -33.03 -21.63 -5.25
C GLY A 231 -32.39 -23.01 -5.36
N LYS A 232 -31.05 -23.11 -5.28
CA LYS A 232 -30.30 -24.39 -5.26
C LYS A 232 -29.54 -24.56 -3.95
N ASP A 233 -29.82 -25.63 -3.22
CA ASP A 233 -29.17 -25.90 -1.93
C ASP A 233 -27.68 -26.25 -2.06
N ASP A 234 -27.27 -26.84 -3.20
CA ASP A 234 -25.92 -27.29 -3.47
C ASP A 234 -24.97 -26.19 -3.98
N ARG A 235 -25.50 -25.01 -4.34
CA ARG A 235 -24.75 -23.83 -4.85
C ARG A 235 -23.61 -24.22 -5.82
N PRO A 236 -23.93 -24.90 -6.92
CA PRO A 236 -22.93 -25.53 -7.78
C PRO A 236 -22.01 -24.51 -8.44
N TYR A 237 -22.50 -23.33 -8.82
CA TYR A 237 -21.71 -22.34 -9.55
C TYR A 237 -20.72 -21.60 -8.65
N THR A 238 -21.16 -21.17 -7.47
CA THR A 238 -20.28 -20.55 -6.46
C THR A 238 -19.18 -21.52 -6.03
N THR A 239 -19.53 -22.81 -5.88
CA THR A 239 -18.57 -23.85 -5.53
C THR A 239 -17.56 -24.08 -6.65
N LEU A 240 -18.00 -24.09 -7.91
CA LEU A 240 -17.12 -24.22 -9.08
C LEU A 240 -16.11 -23.08 -9.15
N VAL A 241 -16.57 -21.83 -9.04
CA VAL A 241 -15.68 -20.65 -9.05
C VAL A 241 -14.66 -20.74 -7.92
N ARG A 242 -15.09 -21.06 -6.70
CA ARG A 242 -14.18 -21.20 -5.54
C ARG A 242 -13.19 -22.35 -5.71
N LYS A 243 -13.60 -23.46 -6.31
CA LYS A 243 -12.78 -24.67 -6.45
C LYS A 243 -11.76 -24.59 -7.59
N TYR A 244 -12.14 -24.03 -8.74
CA TYR A 244 -11.30 -24.05 -9.94
C TYR A 244 -10.63 -22.70 -10.24
N LEU A 245 -11.33 -21.60 -10.01
CA LEU A 245 -10.82 -20.27 -10.36
C LEU A 245 -10.11 -19.60 -9.19
N THR A 246 -10.60 -19.84 -7.96
CA THR A 246 -9.98 -19.46 -6.68
C THR A 246 -9.39 -18.05 -6.69
N PHE A 247 -8.10 -17.90 -7.01
CA PHE A 247 -7.36 -16.64 -6.95
C PHE A 247 -7.21 -15.95 -8.32
N TRP A 248 -7.18 -16.72 -9.41
CA TRP A 248 -6.71 -16.24 -10.72
C TRP A 248 -7.53 -15.08 -11.30
N PRO A 249 -8.87 -15.07 -11.24
CA PRO A 249 -9.64 -13.94 -11.77
C PRO A 249 -9.36 -12.63 -11.03
N TYR A 250 -9.20 -12.70 -9.72
CA TYR A 250 -8.91 -11.54 -8.87
C TYR A 250 -7.49 -11.04 -9.10
N LEU A 251 -6.52 -11.93 -9.30
CA LEU A 251 -5.17 -11.55 -9.69
C LEU A 251 -5.16 -10.82 -11.03
N LEU A 252 -5.82 -11.37 -12.06
CA LEU A 252 -5.90 -10.75 -13.38
C LEU A 252 -6.57 -9.38 -13.32
N GLY A 253 -7.70 -9.27 -12.61
CA GLY A 253 -8.37 -7.99 -12.37
C GLY A 253 -7.49 -7.00 -11.61
N GLY A 254 -6.72 -7.49 -10.62
CA GLY A 254 -5.74 -6.72 -9.88
C GLY A 254 -4.62 -6.18 -10.78
N CYS A 255 -4.03 -7.00 -11.64
CA CYS A 255 -2.99 -6.57 -12.59
C CYS A 255 -3.52 -5.50 -13.56
N ILE A 256 -4.74 -5.67 -14.09
CA ILE A 256 -5.37 -4.67 -14.98
C ILE A 256 -5.65 -3.38 -14.20
N SER A 257 -6.18 -3.49 -12.98
CA SER A 257 -6.45 -2.36 -12.10
C SER A 257 -5.18 -1.58 -11.78
N TRP A 258 -4.11 -2.28 -11.45
CA TRP A 258 -2.82 -1.70 -11.12
C TRP A 258 -2.21 -0.97 -12.31
N TYR A 259 -2.27 -1.57 -13.50
CA TYR A 259 -1.82 -0.91 -14.73
C TYR A 259 -2.61 0.36 -15.03
N GLY A 260 -3.93 0.34 -14.87
CA GLY A 260 -4.78 1.52 -15.03
C GLY A 260 -4.42 2.65 -14.07
N PHE A 261 -4.11 2.34 -12.80
CA PHE A 261 -3.68 3.34 -11.82
C PHE A 261 -2.33 3.97 -12.17
N MET A 262 -1.35 3.15 -12.55
CA MET A 262 -0.05 3.63 -13.00
C MET A 262 -0.19 4.58 -14.21
N LYS A 263 -1.06 4.25 -15.17
CA LYS A 263 -1.34 5.12 -16.32
C LYS A 263 -2.21 6.33 -15.98
N ALA A 264 -2.96 6.31 -14.89
CA ALA A 264 -3.75 7.44 -14.42
C ALA A 264 -2.93 8.54 -13.75
N GLY A 265 -1.63 8.32 -13.53
CA GLY A 265 -0.74 9.24 -12.81
C GLY A 265 -0.92 9.17 -11.28
N LEU A 266 -1.68 8.19 -10.78
CA LEU A 266 -1.79 7.91 -9.36
C LEU A 266 -0.70 6.96 -8.90
N HIS A 267 -0.41 7.02 -7.61
CA HIS A 267 0.64 6.21 -7.00
C HIS A 267 0.40 4.70 -7.24
N PRO A 268 1.35 3.95 -7.85
CA PRO A 268 1.14 2.54 -8.20
C PRO A 268 0.81 1.64 -7.01
N ALA A 269 1.27 1.99 -5.81
CA ALA A 269 0.96 1.27 -4.59
C ALA A 269 -0.56 1.24 -4.28
N LEU A 270 -1.35 2.14 -4.87
CA LEU A 270 -2.80 2.16 -4.71
C LEU A 270 -3.55 1.34 -5.76
N GLY A 271 -2.83 0.78 -6.74
CA GLY A 271 -3.43 0.21 -7.94
C GLY A 271 -4.32 -1.02 -7.71
N LEU A 272 -4.16 -1.71 -6.58
CA LEU A 272 -4.95 -2.88 -6.21
C LEU A 272 -6.20 -2.51 -5.40
N LEU A 273 -6.36 -1.29 -4.90
CA LEU A 273 -7.51 -0.91 -4.08
C LEU A 273 -8.87 -1.17 -4.75
N PRO A 274 -9.07 -0.87 -6.05
CA PRO A 274 -10.37 -1.09 -6.69
C PRO A 274 -10.81 -2.56 -6.68
N ILE A 275 -9.88 -3.52 -6.67
CA ILE A 275 -10.22 -4.95 -6.69
C ILE A 275 -10.63 -5.48 -5.31
N VAL A 276 -10.25 -4.79 -4.22
CA VAL A 276 -10.43 -5.26 -2.84
C VAL A 276 -11.89 -5.61 -2.50
N PRO A 277 -12.90 -4.81 -2.87
CA PRO A 277 -14.31 -5.15 -2.63
C PRO A 277 -14.79 -6.39 -3.38
N ALA A 278 -14.12 -6.75 -4.48
CA ALA A 278 -14.42 -7.96 -5.25
C ALA A 278 -13.78 -9.21 -4.64
N ILE A 279 -12.77 -9.09 -3.80
CA ILE A 279 -12.15 -10.24 -3.16
C ILE A 279 -13.11 -10.78 -2.07
N PRO A 280 -13.48 -12.07 -2.11
CA PRO A 280 -14.42 -12.66 -1.15
C PRO A 280 -13.92 -12.68 0.31
#